data_AF-A0A3N1CUB6-F1
#
_entry.id   AF-A0A3N1CUB6-F1
#
_cell.length_a   1.000
_cell.length_b   1.000
_cell.length_c   1.000
_cell.angle_alpha   90.00
_cell.angle_beta   90.00
_cell.angle_gamma   90.00
#
_symmetry.space_group_name_H-M   'P 1'
#
loop_
_entity.id
_entity.type
_entity.pdbx_description
1 polymer ?
#
loop_
_entity_poly.entity_id
_entity_poly.type
_entity_poly.pdbx_seq_one_letter_code
_entity_poly.pdbx_strand_id
1 'polypeptide(L)'
;MTDTQLPSAESRADRFAREMAELKIPDPAAGRAALWLRLGGGLMALGLVLGAVGYLLAHGTTDPLAQRDALALGLAGVSASVVGAALFVRYSLTGFLRFWMARQSFDLARLTESLGGPRD
;
A
#
# COMPACT_ATOMS: atom_id res chain seq x y z
N MET A 1 55.82 -25.88 -12.74
CA MET A 1 55.42 -24.69 -11.96
C MET A 1 54.42 -23.96 -12.83
N THR A 2 53.15 -24.36 -12.71
CA THR A 2 52.05 -23.93 -13.57
C THR A 2 50.93 -23.59 -12.62
N ASP A 3 50.77 -22.31 -12.33
CA ASP A 3 49.68 -21.82 -11.49
C ASP A 3 48.38 -22.00 -12.25
N THR A 4 47.62 -23.02 -11.87
CA THR A 4 46.23 -23.17 -12.26
C THR A 4 45.45 -22.06 -11.59
N GLN A 5 45.36 -20.92 -12.27
CA GLN A 5 44.53 -19.79 -11.89
C GLN A 5 43.06 -20.22 -12.04
N LEU A 6 42.53 -20.90 -11.01
CA LEU A 6 41.11 -21.21 -10.91
C LEU A 6 40.37 -19.86 -10.90
N PRO A 7 39.42 -19.63 -11.81
CA PRO A 7 38.72 -18.36 -11.89
C PRO A 7 38.05 -18.07 -10.56
N SER A 8 38.65 -17.17 -9.79
CA SER A 8 38.09 -16.64 -8.57
C SER A 8 36.84 -15.86 -8.95
N ALA A 9 35.69 -16.43 -8.61
CA ALA A 9 34.49 -15.70 -8.24
C ALA A 9 33.92 -14.73 -9.29
N GLU A 10 33.03 -15.23 -10.17
CA GLU A 10 31.71 -14.62 -10.09
C GLU A 10 31.26 -14.87 -8.64
N SER A 11 31.16 -13.82 -7.83
CA SER A 11 30.80 -14.03 -6.44
C SER A 11 29.44 -14.72 -6.44
N ARG A 12 29.27 -15.71 -5.57
CA ARG A 12 28.00 -16.44 -5.49
C ARG A 12 26.82 -15.46 -5.29
N ALA A 13 27.10 -14.30 -4.69
CA ALA A 13 26.19 -13.18 -4.54
C ALA A 13 25.82 -12.50 -5.86
N ASP A 14 26.74 -12.30 -6.80
CA ASP A 14 26.45 -11.72 -8.13
C ASP A 14 25.56 -12.62 -8.96
N ARG A 15 25.82 -13.94 -8.91
CA ARG A 15 24.96 -14.93 -9.58
C ARG A 15 23.57 -15.00 -8.94
N PHE A 16 23.49 -15.03 -7.61
CA PHE A 16 22.21 -14.97 -6.89
C PHE A 16 21.44 -13.66 -7.17
N ALA A 17 22.12 -12.51 -7.23
CA ALA A 17 21.49 -11.23 -7.55
C ALA A 17 20.92 -11.23 -8.97
N ARG A 18 21.61 -11.87 -9.91
CA ARG A 18 21.17 -12.05 -11.30
C ARG A 18 19.97 -12.99 -11.39
N GLU A 19 20.03 -14.15 -10.74
CA GLU A 19 18.91 -15.10 -10.65
C GLU A 19 17.69 -14.47 -9.96
N MET A 20 17.89 -13.65 -8.92
CA MET A 20 16.83 -12.90 -8.25
C MET A 20 16.26 -11.77 -9.12
N ALA A 21 17.08 -11.13 -9.95
CA ALA A 21 16.62 -10.13 -10.92
C ALA A 21 15.80 -10.78 -12.05
N GLU A 22 16.18 -11.99 -12.45
CA GLU A 22 15.48 -12.79 -13.47
C GLU A 22 14.18 -13.40 -12.93
N LEU A 23 14.16 -13.79 -11.65
CA LEU A 23 12.97 -14.26 -10.93
C LEU A 23 12.06 -13.13 -10.44
N LYS A 24 12.40 -11.87 -10.71
CA LYS A 24 11.59 -10.70 -10.36
C LYS A 24 10.39 -10.60 -11.29
N ILE A 25 9.53 -11.62 -11.23
CA ILE A 25 8.20 -11.64 -11.85
C ILE A 25 7.49 -10.39 -11.30
N PRO A 26 7.15 -9.41 -12.15
CA PRO A 26 6.40 -8.25 -11.70
C PRO A 26 5.11 -8.74 -11.07
N ASP A 27 4.92 -8.52 -9.77
CA ASP A 27 3.74 -8.97 -9.07
C ASP A 27 2.52 -8.21 -9.62
N PRO A 28 1.66 -8.85 -10.45
CA PRO A 28 0.53 -8.16 -11.06
C PRO A 28 -0.48 -7.73 -9.98
N ALA A 29 -0.43 -8.32 -8.79
CA ALA A 29 -1.28 -7.93 -7.66
C ALA A 29 -0.82 -6.61 -7.01
N ALA A 30 0.46 -6.26 -7.09
CA ALA A 30 1.00 -5.03 -6.49
C ALA A 30 0.40 -3.76 -7.14
N GLY A 31 0.24 -3.76 -8.48
CA GLY A 31 -0.39 -2.65 -9.20
C GLY A 31 -1.87 -2.48 -8.85
N ARG A 32 -2.59 -3.59 -8.69
CA ARG A 32 -4.01 -3.57 -8.32
C ARG A 32 -4.23 -3.06 -6.90
N ALA A 33 -3.36 -3.41 -5.95
CA ALA A 33 -3.42 -2.87 -4.59
C ALA A 33 -3.21 -1.34 -4.55
N ALA A 34 -2.25 -0.82 -5.31
CA ALA A 34 -2.02 0.64 -5.40
C ALA A 34 -3.21 1.38 -6.03
N LEU A 35 -3.86 0.79 -7.03
CA LEU A 35 -5.09 1.34 -7.62
C LEU A 35 -6.21 1.42 -6.58
N TRP A 36 -6.45 0.35 -5.82
CA TRP A 36 -7.49 0.34 -4.81
C TRP A 36 -7.23 1.32 -3.66
N LEU A 37 -5.96 1.52 -3.29
CA LEU A 37 -5.58 2.53 -2.30
C LEU A 37 -5.93 3.95 -2.78
N ARG A 38 -5.55 4.28 -4.02
CA ARG A 38 -5.85 5.58 -4.64
C ARG A 38 -7.34 5.79 -4.83
N LEU A 39 -8.05 4.75 -5.25
CA LEU A 39 -9.50 4.77 -5.39
C LEU A 39 -10.20 4.97 -4.05
N GLY A 40 -9.77 4.29 -2.99
CA GLY A 40 -10.29 4.48 -1.64
C GLY A 40 -10.08 5.89 -1.12
N GLY A 41 -8.86 6.42 -1.22
CA GLY A 41 -8.54 7.80 -0.83
C GLY A 41 -9.30 8.84 -1.66
N GLY A 42 -9.41 8.63 -2.98
CA GLY A 42 -10.18 9.49 -3.88
C GLY A 42 -11.68 9.48 -3.57
N LEU A 43 -12.25 8.31 -3.35
CA LEU A 43 -13.66 8.16 -2.97
C LEU A 43 -13.96 8.79 -1.61
N MET A 44 -13.02 8.70 -0.66
CA MET A 44 -13.11 9.37 0.64
C MET A 44 -13.20 10.89 0.47
N ALA A 45 -12.25 11.49 -0.25
CA ALA A 45 -12.23 12.93 -0.50
C ALA A 45 -13.47 13.40 -1.28
N LEU A 46 -13.84 12.67 -2.33
CA LEU A 46 -15.02 12.97 -3.14
C LEU A 46 -16.31 12.92 -2.30
N GLY A 47 -16.46 11.91 -1.44
CA GLY A 47 -17.60 11.78 -0.55
C GLY A 47 -17.75 12.95 0.41
N LEU A 48 -16.64 13.45 0.98
CA LEU A 48 -16.64 14.65 1.83
C LEU A 48 -17.07 15.90 1.05
N VAL A 49 -16.57 16.07 -0.18
CA VAL A 49 -16.96 17.20 -1.04
C VAL A 49 -18.46 17.13 -1.35
N LEU A 50 -18.99 15.97 -1.71
CA LEU A 50 -20.42 15.79 -1.96
C LEU A 50 -21.27 16.05 -0.71
N GLY A 51 -20.79 15.64 0.47
CA GLY A 51 -21.42 15.94 1.75
C GLY A 51 -21.53 17.45 2.01
N ALA A 52 -20.42 18.18 1.83
CA ALA A 52 -20.38 19.63 2.00
C ALA A 52 -21.28 20.35 0.99
N VAL A 53 -21.24 19.93 -0.29
CA VAL A 53 -22.11 20.46 -1.34
C VAL A 53 -23.59 20.23 -0.99
N GLY A 54 -23.96 19.02 -0.58
CA GLY A 54 -25.33 18.71 -0.15
C GLY A 54 -25.81 19.61 0.99
N TYR A 55 -24.96 19.89 1.98
CA TYR A 55 -25.27 20.84 3.05
C TYR A 55 -25.53 22.26 2.51
N LEU A 56 -24.65 22.77 1.64
CA LEU A 56 -24.79 24.11 1.08
C LEU A 56 -26.07 24.24 0.23
N LEU A 57 -26.41 23.23 -0.57
CA LEU A 57 -27.67 23.21 -1.33
C LEU A 57 -28.89 23.17 -0.39
N ALA A 58 -28.87 22.32 0.63
CA ALA A 58 -29.97 22.18 1.58
C ALA A 58 -30.17 23.48 2.39
N HIS A 59 -29.10 24.21 2.68
CA HIS A 59 -29.16 25.47 3.41
C HIS A 59 -29.66 26.65 2.56
N GLY A 60 -29.43 26.61 1.25
CA GLY A 60 -29.79 27.68 0.32
C GLY A 60 -31.25 27.67 -0.16
N THR A 61 -32.05 26.66 0.19
CA THR A 61 -33.43 26.51 -0.28
C THR A 61 -34.42 26.44 0.88
N THR A 62 -35.63 26.94 0.66
CA THR A 62 -36.79 26.77 1.56
C THR A 62 -37.80 25.77 1.01
N ASP A 63 -37.61 25.27 -0.21
CA ASP A 63 -38.45 24.23 -0.79
C ASP A 63 -38.12 22.86 -0.14
N PRO A 64 -39.09 22.20 0.52
CA PRO A 64 -38.87 20.92 1.19
C PRO A 64 -38.43 19.80 0.23
N LEU A 65 -38.83 19.84 -1.05
CA LEU A 65 -38.45 18.79 -1.99
C LEU A 65 -36.97 18.90 -2.36
N ALA A 66 -36.53 20.08 -2.80
CA ALA A 66 -35.13 20.35 -3.09
C ALA A 66 -34.22 20.14 -1.85
N GLN A 67 -34.70 20.48 -0.65
CA GLN A 67 -33.96 20.24 0.59
C GLN A 67 -33.74 18.74 0.85
N ARG A 68 -34.74 17.89 0.60
CA ARG A 68 -34.63 16.43 0.76
C ARG A 68 -33.67 15.81 -0.24
N ASP A 69 -33.70 16.25 -1.49
CA ASP A 69 -32.77 15.77 -2.51
C ASP A 69 -31.32 16.15 -2.16
N ALA A 70 -31.11 17.38 -1.67
CA ALA A 70 -29.81 17.83 -1.19
C ALA A 70 -29.31 17.02 0.03
N LEU A 71 -30.22 16.68 0.96
CA LEU A 71 -29.89 15.78 2.09
C LEU A 71 -29.56 14.37 1.63
N ALA A 72 -30.30 13.81 0.66
CA ALA A 72 -30.02 12.49 0.10
C ALA A 72 -28.65 12.46 -0.58
N LEU A 73 -28.30 13.50 -1.35
CA LEU A 73 -26.98 13.67 -1.93
C LEU A 73 -25.89 13.74 -0.84
N GLY A 74 -26.13 14.50 0.22
CA GLY A 74 -25.20 14.61 1.35
C GLY A 74 -24.95 13.28 2.05
N LEU A 75 -26.02 12.52 2.32
CA LEU A 75 -25.95 11.18 2.90
C LEU A 75 -25.23 10.18 2.00
N ALA A 76 -25.46 10.23 0.69
CA ALA A 76 -24.74 9.42 -0.28
C ALA A 76 -23.24 9.77 -0.27
N GLY A 77 -22.90 11.06 -0.21
CA GLY A 77 -21.53 11.54 -0.08
C GLY A 77 -20.84 11.02 1.18
N VAL A 78 -21.48 11.13 2.34
CA VAL A 78 -20.96 10.60 3.60
C VAL A 78 -20.77 9.08 3.53
N SER A 79 -21.75 8.36 2.99
CA SER A 79 -21.66 6.90 2.83
C SER A 79 -20.50 6.49 1.92
N ALA A 80 -20.35 7.17 0.78
CA ALA A 80 -19.21 6.98 -0.12
C ALA A 80 -17.88 7.29 0.58
N SER A 81 -17.84 8.33 1.41
CA SER A 81 -16.65 8.69 2.18
C SER A 81 -16.24 7.56 3.14
N VAL A 82 -17.20 6.97 3.86
CA VAL A 82 -16.94 5.86 4.79
C VAL A 82 -16.43 4.63 4.06
N VAL A 83 -17.04 4.27 2.92
CA VAL A 83 -16.57 3.15 2.08
C VAL A 83 -15.15 3.42 1.56
N GLY A 84 -14.88 4.64 1.09
CA GLY A 84 -13.55 5.07 0.66
C GLY A 84 -12.51 4.94 1.77
N ALA A 85 -12.85 5.39 2.99
CA ALA A 85 -11.99 5.27 4.16
C ALA A 85 -11.70 3.79 4.51
N ALA A 86 -12.72 2.93 4.49
CA ALA A 86 -12.55 1.50 4.76
C ALA A 86 -11.61 0.83 3.74
N LEU A 87 -11.77 1.13 2.44
CA LEU A 87 -10.85 0.67 1.39
C LEU A 87 -9.44 1.21 1.65
N PHE A 88 -9.30 2.52 1.88
CA PHE A 88 -8.02 3.16 2.12
C PHE A 88 -7.26 2.51 3.29
N VAL A 89 -7.92 2.33 4.45
CA VAL A 89 -7.33 1.69 5.63
C VAL A 89 -6.92 0.25 5.34
N ARG A 90 -7.81 -0.54 4.70
CA ARG A 90 -7.52 -1.94 4.36
C ARG A 90 -6.26 -2.09 3.51
N TYR A 91 -6.13 -1.28 2.46
CA TYR A 91 -4.97 -1.35 1.56
C TYR A 91 -3.72 -0.69 2.15
N SER A 92 -3.87 0.36 2.97
CA SER A 92 -2.76 0.99 3.69
C SER A 92 -2.13 0.02 4.68
N LEU A 93 -2.96 -0.72 5.44
CA LEU A 93 -2.49 -1.66 6.44
C LEU A 93 -1.75 -2.84 5.81
N THR A 94 -2.23 -3.32 4.66
CA THR A 94 -1.54 -4.38 3.90
C THR A 94 -0.12 -3.94 3.50
N GLY A 95 0.02 -2.71 2.99
CA GLY A 95 1.33 -2.13 2.67
C GLY A 95 2.22 -2.00 3.89
N PHE A 96 1.68 -1.46 4.98
CA PHE A 96 2.39 -1.26 6.24
C PHE A 96 2.88 -2.58 6.85
N LEU A 97 2.01 -3.58 6.97
CA LEU A 97 2.35 -4.89 7.50
C LEU A 97 3.40 -5.59 6.64
N ARG A 98 3.32 -5.48 5.31
CA ARG A 98 4.32 -6.05 4.41
C ARG A 98 5.70 -5.41 4.61
N PHE A 99 5.75 -4.09 4.72
CA PHE A 99 6.99 -3.39 5.03
C PHE A 99 7.54 -3.78 6.41
N TRP A 100 6.66 -3.83 7.42
CA TRP A 100 7.03 -4.16 8.78
C TRP A 100 7.58 -5.58 8.92
N MET A 101 6.93 -6.57 8.29
CA MET A 101 7.42 -7.95 8.27
C MET A 101 8.77 -8.08 7.56
N ALA A 102 8.97 -7.39 6.43
CA ALA A 102 10.26 -7.39 5.73
C ALA A 102 11.38 -6.83 6.61
N ARG A 103 11.09 -5.77 7.36
CA ARG A 103 12.03 -5.22 8.34
C ARG A 103 12.33 -6.22 9.48
N GLN A 104 11.31 -6.83 10.07
CA GLN A 104 11.50 -7.79 11.15
C GLN A 104 12.31 -9.02 10.71
N SER A 105 12.11 -9.52 9.48
CA SER A 105 12.92 -10.62 8.96
C SER A 105 14.40 -10.24 8.80
N PHE A 106 14.68 -8.99 8.42
CA PHE A 106 16.06 -8.50 8.31
C PHE A 106 16.73 -8.38 9.67
N ASP A 107 16.01 -7.84 10.66
CA ASP A 107 16.51 -7.71 12.03
C ASP A 107 16.81 -9.09 12.65
N LEU A 108 15.92 -10.08 12.45
CA LEU A 108 16.13 -11.47 12.90
C LEU A 108 17.32 -12.16 12.23
N ALA A 109 17.53 -11.93 10.94
CA ALA A 109 18.67 -12.47 10.21
C ALA A 109 20.01 -11.94 10.76
N ARG A 110 20.07 -10.62 11.02
CA ARG A 110 21.22 -9.95 11.67
C ARG A 110 21.51 -10.50 13.06
N LEU A 111 20.48 -10.70 13.88
CA LEU A 111 20.59 -11.28 15.22
C LEU A 111 21.17 -12.70 15.15
N THR A 112 20.68 -13.53 14.22
CA THR A 112 21.16 -14.91 14.05
C THR A 112 22.64 -14.94 13.65
N GLU A 113 23.06 -14.07 12.74
CA GLU A 113 24.46 -13.92 12.34
C GLU A 113 25.36 -13.50 13.51
N SER A 114 24.90 -12.56 14.34
CA SER A 114 25.64 -12.12 15.53
C SER A 114 25.80 -13.22 16.59
N LEU A 115 24.81 -14.11 16.73
CA LEU A 115 24.86 -15.21 17.71
C LEU A 115 25.64 -16.44 17.23
N GLY A 116 25.79 -16.57 15.90
CA GLY A 116 26.55 -17.65 15.23
C GLY A 116 28.02 -17.31 14.95
N GLY A 117 28.44 -16.06 15.19
CA GLY A 117 29.85 -15.66 15.13
C GLY A 117 30.69 -16.38 16.20
N PRO A 118 31.99 -16.61 15.95
CA PRO A 118 32.87 -17.31 16.89
C PRO A 118 32.77 -16.69 18.29
N ARG A 119 32.45 -17.52 19.28
CA ARG A 119 32.57 -17.13 20.69
C ARG A 119 34.03 -17.38 21.07
N ASP A 120 34.79 -16.29 21.13
CA ASP A 120 36.13 -16.27 21.71
C ASP A 120 36.09 -16.67 23.20
#